data_AF-A0A0Q4RKX8-F1
#
_entry.id   AF-A0A0Q4RKX8-F1
#
_cell.length_a   1.000
_cell.length_b   1.000
_cell.length_c   1.000
_cell.angle_alpha   90.00
_cell.angle_beta   90.00
_cell.angle_gamma   90.00
#
_symmetry.space_group_name_H-M   'P 1'
#
loop_
_entity.id
_entity.type
_entity.pdbx_description
1 polymer ?
#
loop_
_entity_poly.entity_id
_entity_poly.type
_entity_poly.pdbx_seq_one_letter_code
_entity_poly.pdbx_strand_id
1 'polypeptide(L)'
;MKKQEDTNENGRTRRCYICKEPNTVVHEHYIKLCQPCGEYNEKKRLAIHNLESSIALVTGGRTKIGYYTALRLLRDGARVILTTRFPYDALQRYIKEPDFPNWKDRIHIYGLDFRQIERVEMFAHYLDKEFPYIDIIINNAAQTVRMSPEEYTALQINEVELQKQMIGNQQLIADSTTISHFLKSADENEINDFQHLQLMNQEMGMLAHHTPLHNSWTAQSHQISIVEMLEVQLINVTAPFLLNTKLKEMMLRSPHQNRFIVNVSAAEGKFNMKRKGGYHIHTNMAKASLNMMTLTMSKEYKKHRIFITSVDPGWVSNQFPEHVQTSREIILPLDFNDAAARICDPIYEGSEAERPLTGVFLKDYMQVDW
;
A
#
# COMPACT_ATOMS: atom_id res chain seq x y z
N MET A 1 -28.50 -28.87 24.46
CA MET A 1 -27.66 -27.67 24.66
C MET A 1 -28.16 -26.58 23.72
N LYS A 2 -28.77 -25.51 24.26
CA LYS A 2 -29.23 -24.36 23.45
C LYS A 2 -27.99 -23.64 22.90
N LYS A 3 -27.83 -23.57 21.58
CA LYS A 3 -26.90 -22.65 20.92
C LYS A 3 -27.29 -21.24 21.37
N GLN A 4 -26.43 -20.57 22.13
CA GLN A 4 -26.61 -19.16 22.48
C GLN A 4 -26.62 -18.35 21.17
N GLU A 5 -27.73 -17.69 20.90
CA GLU A 5 -27.81 -16.71 19.81
C GLU A 5 -26.90 -15.54 20.16
N ASP A 6 -25.84 -15.34 19.38
CA ASP A 6 -24.86 -14.26 19.58
C ASP A 6 -25.43 -12.93 19.05
N THR A 7 -26.37 -12.36 19.81
CA THR A 7 -26.95 -11.04 19.54
C THR A 7 -25.96 -9.94 19.91
N ASN A 8 -25.91 -8.85 19.13
CA ASN A 8 -25.16 -7.65 19.53
C ASN A 8 -25.84 -6.94 20.71
N GLU A 9 -25.17 -5.93 21.28
CA GLU A 9 -25.63 -5.12 22.44
C GLU A 9 -27.04 -4.54 22.30
N ASN A 10 -27.56 -4.46 21.06
CA ASN A 10 -28.90 -3.95 20.74
C ASN A 10 -29.92 -5.07 20.41
N GLY A 11 -29.63 -6.32 20.76
CA GLY A 11 -30.52 -7.47 20.52
C GLY A 11 -30.68 -7.87 19.04
N ARG A 12 -29.83 -7.36 18.14
CA ARG A 12 -29.86 -7.71 16.70
C ARG A 12 -28.86 -8.82 16.40
N THR A 13 -29.24 -9.76 15.52
CA THR A 13 -28.34 -10.78 15.00
C THR A 13 -27.12 -10.12 14.36
N ARG A 14 -25.91 -10.49 14.80
CA ARG A 14 -24.66 -10.03 14.18
C ARG A 14 -24.65 -10.43 12.71
N ARG A 15 -24.05 -9.61 11.84
CA ARG A 15 -23.92 -9.92 10.40
C ARG A 15 -22.46 -10.16 10.07
N CYS A 16 -22.20 -11.12 9.18
CA CYS A 16 -20.84 -11.36 8.68
C CYS A 16 -20.29 -10.09 7.98
N TYR A 17 -19.02 -9.76 8.25
CA TYR A 17 -18.33 -8.64 7.62
C TYR A 17 -18.22 -8.78 6.09
N ILE A 18 -18.09 -10.01 5.57
CA ILE A 18 -17.93 -10.26 4.12
C ILE A 18 -19.31 -10.40 3.46
N CYS A 19 -20.01 -11.52 3.69
CA CYS A 19 -21.25 -11.83 2.96
C CYS A 19 -22.48 -11.05 3.41
N LYS A 20 -22.42 -10.33 4.55
CA LYS A 20 -23.51 -9.54 5.14
C LYS A 20 -24.73 -10.34 5.60
N GLU A 21 -24.70 -11.67 5.48
CA GLU A 21 -25.72 -12.58 6.00
C GLU A 21 -25.77 -12.54 7.53
N PRO A 22 -26.95 -12.73 8.14
CA PRO A 22 -27.08 -12.93 9.58
C PRO A 22 -26.22 -14.11 10.02
N ASN A 23 -25.41 -13.89 11.06
CA ASN A 23 -24.44 -14.85 11.55
C ASN A 23 -24.82 -15.29 12.96
N THR A 24 -25.09 -16.58 13.12
CA THR A 24 -25.33 -17.21 14.44
C THR A 24 -24.12 -18.02 14.93
N VAL A 25 -23.11 -18.26 14.07
CA VAL A 25 -21.91 -19.03 14.39
C VAL A 25 -20.67 -18.31 13.87
N VAL A 26 -19.93 -17.72 14.79
CA VAL A 26 -18.72 -16.94 14.53
C VAL A 26 -17.52 -17.87 14.33
N HIS A 27 -16.63 -17.52 13.41
CA HIS A 27 -15.38 -18.24 13.19
C HIS A 27 -14.42 -18.08 14.39
N GLU A 28 -13.63 -19.10 14.71
CA GLU A 28 -12.75 -19.10 15.90
C GLU A 28 -11.72 -17.96 15.88
N HIS A 29 -11.07 -17.75 14.73
CA HIS A 29 -10.05 -16.70 14.57
C HIS A 29 -10.68 -15.33 14.24
N TYR A 30 -11.82 -15.32 13.54
CA TYR A 30 -12.37 -14.12 12.94
C TYR A 30 -13.73 -13.76 13.56
N ILE A 31 -13.69 -12.93 14.59
CA ILE A 31 -14.88 -12.61 15.39
C ILE A 31 -15.98 -11.83 14.66
N LYS A 32 -15.69 -11.29 13.45
CA LYS A 32 -16.66 -10.61 12.58
C LYS A 32 -17.04 -11.40 11.34
N LEU A 33 -16.58 -12.64 11.18
CA LEU A 33 -16.86 -13.48 10.02
C LEU A 33 -17.72 -14.69 10.43
N CYS A 34 -18.57 -15.16 9.50
CA CYS A 34 -19.23 -16.45 9.65
C CYS A 34 -18.21 -17.56 9.32
N GLN A 35 -18.51 -18.79 9.77
CA GLN A 35 -17.62 -19.94 9.60
C GLN A 35 -17.09 -20.09 8.15
N PRO A 36 -17.93 -20.10 7.08
CA PRO A 36 -17.43 -20.29 5.71
C PRO A 36 -16.53 -19.14 5.21
N CYS A 37 -16.87 -17.89 5.56
CA CYS A 37 -16.04 -16.75 5.17
C CYS A 37 -14.71 -16.74 5.93
N GLY A 38 -14.71 -17.13 7.21
CA GLY A 38 -13.50 -17.24 8.01
C GLY A 38 -12.57 -18.33 7.49
N GLU A 39 -13.08 -19.53 7.23
CA GLU A 39 -12.31 -20.66 6.68
C GLU A 39 -11.65 -20.30 5.33
N TYR A 40 -12.39 -19.63 4.45
CA TYR A 40 -11.84 -19.19 3.17
C TYR A 40 -10.75 -18.13 3.33
N ASN A 41 -10.91 -17.19 4.29
CA ASN A 41 -9.90 -16.18 4.57
C ASN A 41 -8.64 -16.79 5.16
N GLU A 42 -8.79 -17.73 6.09
CA GLU A 42 -7.67 -18.44 6.70
C GLU A 42 -6.92 -19.27 5.66
N LYS A 43 -7.63 -19.97 4.77
CA LYS A 43 -7.01 -20.65 3.63
C LYS A 43 -6.16 -19.70 2.78
N LYS A 44 -6.69 -18.52 2.43
CA LYS A 44 -5.96 -17.52 1.62
C LYS A 44 -4.79 -16.88 2.38
N ARG A 45 -4.95 -16.67 3.69
CA ARG A 45 -3.94 -16.14 4.61
C ARG A 45 -2.75 -17.07 4.74
N LEU A 46 -3.00 -18.38 4.90
CA LEU A 46 -1.97 -19.40 5.12
C LEU A 46 -1.39 -19.97 3.83
N ALA A 47 -1.94 -19.64 2.66
CA ALA A 47 -1.46 -20.13 1.40
C ALA A 47 -0.03 -19.63 1.11
N ILE A 48 0.84 -20.59 0.77
CA ILE A 48 2.24 -20.40 0.38
C ILE A 48 2.34 -20.56 -1.14
N HIS A 49 3.11 -19.69 -1.77
CA HIS A 49 3.31 -19.70 -3.22
C HIS A 49 4.80 -19.71 -3.54
N ASN A 50 5.15 -20.12 -4.77
CA ASN A 50 6.52 -20.02 -5.25
C ASN A 50 6.65 -18.78 -6.14
N LEU A 51 7.39 -17.79 -5.66
CA LEU A 51 7.80 -16.58 -6.37
C LEU A 51 9.33 -16.52 -6.53
N GLU A 52 10.01 -17.66 -6.51
CA GLU A 52 11.43 -17.73 -6.84
C GLU A 52 11.71 -17.09 -8.20
N SER A 53 12.78 -16.31 -8.26
CA SER A 53 13.14 -15.51 -9.44
C SER A 53 12.13 -14.44 -9.82
N SER A 54 11.12 -14.13 -9.01
CA SER A 54 10.31 -12.92 -9.19
C SER A 54 10.96 -11.72 -8.51
N ILE A 55 10.87 -10.55 -9.14
CA ILE A 55 11.27 -9.26 -8.57
C ILE A 55 10.01 -8.42 -8.35
N ALA A 56 9.78 -7.99 -7.11
CA ALA A 56 8.61 -7.21 -6.71
C ALA A 56 9.00 -5.84 -6.12
N LEU A 57 8.38 -4.77 -6.61
CA LEU A 57 8.42 -3.44 -5.98
C LEU A 57 7.22 -3.29 -5.04
N VAL A 58 7.47 -3.00 -3.77
CA VAL A 58 6.45 -2.69 -2.77
C VAL A 58 6.66 -1.27 -2.26
N THR A 59 5.71 -0.38 -2.56
CA THR A 59 5.78 1.00 -2.08
C THR A 59 5.20 1.12 -0.67
N GLY A 60 5.86 1.88 0.20
CA GLY A 60 5.39 2.08 1.59
C GLY A 60 5.51 0.84 2.47
N GLY A 61 6.62 0.11 2.38
CA GLY A 61 6.79 -1.19 3.05
C GLY A 61 7.31 -1.15 4.50
N ARG A 62 7.40 0.03 5.12
CA ARG A 62 7.96 0.17 6.48
C ARG A 62 7.06 -0.39 7.58
N THR A 63 5.75 -0.16 7.48
CA THR A 63 4.78 -0.54 8.53
C THR A 63 3.45 -0.99 7.91
N LYS A 64 2.56 -1.55 8.76
CA LYS A 64 1.17 -1.90 8.41
C LYS A 64 1.11 -2.79 7.16
N ILE A 65 0.12 -2.59 6.28
CA ILE A 65 -0.17 -3.43 5.11
C ILE A 65 1.07 -3.67 4.25
N GLY A 66 1.85 -2.63 3.93
CA GLY A 66 3.04 -2.75 3.10
C GLY A 66 4.12 -3.64 3.70
N TYR A 67 4.30 -3.58 5.02
CA TYR A 67 5.24 -4.43 5.75
C TYR A 67 4.89 -5.92 5.62
N TYR A 68 3.63 -6.25 5.91
CA TYR A 68 3.15 -7.64 5.82
C TYR A 68 3.10 -8.15 4.38
N THR A 69 2.82 -7.27 3.41
CA THR A 69 2.86 -7.61 1.98
C THR A 69 4.29 -7.97 1.54
N ALA A 70 5.26 -7.15 1.90
CA ALA A 70 6.67 -7.41 1.58
C ALA A 70 7.17 -8.69 2.26
N LEU A 71 6.87 -8.91 3.55
CA LEU A 71 7.23 -10.17 4.23
C LEU A 71 6.65 -11.39 3.53
N ARG A 72 5.39 -11.31 3.10
CA ARG A 72 4.75 -12.41 2.40
C ARG A 72 5.47 -12.75 1.09
N LEU A 73 5.75 -11.74 0.26
CA LEU A 73 6.49 -11.93 -0.99
C LEU A 73 7.92 -12.47 -0.75
N LEU A 74 8.61 -11.99 0.29
CA LEU A 74 9.93 -12.50 0.69
C LEU A 74 9.86 -13.97 1.11
N ARG A 75 8.86 -14.36 1.91
CA ARG A 75 8.64 -15.74 2.37
C ARG A 75 8.25 -16.69 1.24
N ASP A 76 7.58 -16.17 0.21
CA ASP A 76 7.26 -16.92 -1.01
C ASP A 76 8.45 -17.00 -2.00
N GLY A 77 9.60 -16.39 -1.71
CA GLY A 77 10.82 -16.53 -2.52
C GLY A 77 11.17 -15.33 -3.43
N ALA A 78 10.32 -14.31 -3.50
CA ALA A 78 10.56 -13.13 -4.35
C ALA A 78 11.73 -12.27 -3.84
N ARG A 79 12.46 -11.62 -4.76
CA ARG A 79 13.27 -10.46 -4.43
C ARG A 79 12.36 -9.24 -4.28
N VAL A 80 12.48 -8.51 -3.18
CA VAL A 80 11.62 -7.37 -2.87
C VAL A 80 12.42 -6.08 -2.81
N ILE A 81 12.09 -5.17 -3.73
CA ILE A 81 12.48 -3.77 -3.74
C ILE A 81 11.42 -3.01 -2.94
N LEU A 82 11.83 -2.35 -1.86
CA LEU A 82 10.93 -1.71 -0.91
C LEU A 82 11.20 -0.22 -0.83
N THR A 83 10.16 0.61 -0.92
CA THR A 83 10.31 2.06 -0.71
C THR A 83 9.65 2.54 0.58
N THR A 84 10.25 3.53 1.21
CA THR A 84 9.75 4.17 2.44
C THR A 84 10.43 5.52 2.65
N ARG A 85 9.79 6.45 3.36
CA ARG A 85 10.45 7.69 3.82
C ARG A 85 11.51 7.45 4.90
N PHE A 86 11.41 6.33 5.63
CA PHE A 86 12.26 5.98 6.77
C PHE A 86 12.86 4.58 6.56
N PRO A 87 13.91 4.45 5.72
CA PRO A 87 14.55 3.17 5.40
C PRO A 87 15.26 2.49 6.58
N TYR A 88 15.86 3.21 7.52
CA TYR A 88 16.55 2.61 8.67
C TYR A 88 15.56 2.04 9.70
N ASP A 89 14.44 2.72 9.97
CA ASP A 89 13.33 2.15 10.76
C ASP A 89 12.74 0.91 10.07
N ALA A 90 12.62 0.90 8.74
CA ALA A 90 12.19 -0.30 8.02
C ALA A 90 13.19 -1.45 8.22
N LEU A 91 14.48 -1.21 7.97
CA LEU A 91 15.52 -2.23 8.13
C LEU A 91 15.52 -2.81 9.55
N GLN A 92 15.43 -1.96 10.58
CA GLN A 92 15.38 -2.39 11.97
C GLN A 92 14.20 -3.33 12.26
N ARG A 93 13.05 -3.14 11.59
CA ARG A 93 11.90 -4.04 11.72
C ARG A 93 12.15 -5.37 11.04
N TYR A 94 12.61 -5.36 9.79
CA TYR A 94 12.87 -6.60 9.04
C TYR A 94 13.95 -7.47 9.69
N ILE A 95 15.03 -6.88 10.23
CA ILE A 95 16.08 -7.64 10.94
C ILE A 95 15.53 -8.39 12.17
N LYS A 96 14.45 -7.90 12.79
CA LYS A 96 13.84 -8.52 13.96
C LYS A 96 12.92 -9.70 13.61
N GLU A 97 12.63 -9.93 12.33
CA GLU A 97 11.85 -11.09 11.93
C GLU A 97 12.68 -12.37 12.12
N PRO A 98 12.09 -13.43 12.71
CA PRO A 98 12.84 -14.63 13.09
C PRO A 98 13.44 -15.38 11.89
N ASP A 99 12.81 -15.25 10.73
CA ASP A 99 13.20 -15.86 9.46
C ASP A 99 14.04 -14.94 8.56
N PHE A 100 14.43 -13.75 9.04
CA PHE A 100 15.27 -12.79 8.32
C PHE A 100 16.51 -13.42 7.64
N PRO A 101 17.28 -14.32 8.31
CA PRO A 101 18.45 -14.95 7.68
C PRO A 101 18.15 -15.71 6.38
N ASN A 102 16.91 -16.16 6.16
CA ASN A 102 16.51 -16.95 4.99
C ASN A 102 16.29 -16.09 3.73
N TRP A 103 16.09 -14.78 3.89
CA TRP A 103 15.72 -13.88 2.78
C TRP A 103 16.40 -12.51 2.82
N LYS A 104 17.31 -12.27 3.77
CA LYS A 104 18.07 -11.01 3.90
C LYS A 104 18.71 -10.54 2.59
N ASP A 105 19.21 -11.46 1.75
CA ASP A 105 19.90 -11.11 0.50
C ASP A 105 18.92 -10.78 -0.66
N ARG A 106 17.62 -10.87 -0.39
CA ARG A 106 16.53 -10.61 -1.35
C ARG A 106 15.74 -9.34 -1.04
N ILE A 107 15.99 -8.66 0.08
CA ILE A 107 15.33 -7.38 0.41
C ILE A 107 16.24 -6.20 0.09
N HIS A 108 15.72 -5.22 -0.65
CA HIS A 108 16.41 -3.97 -0.99
C HIS A 108 15.57 -2.78 -0.54
N ILE A 109 16.03 -2.04 0.46
CA ILE A 109 15.25 -0.94 1.06
C ILE A 109 15.75 0.42 0.58
N TYR A 110 14.85 1.23 0.03
CA TYR A 110 15.14 2.56 -0.52
C TYR A 110 14.37 3.68 0.18
N GLY A 111 15.10 4.73 0.56
CA GLY A 111 14.57 5.97 1.10
C GLY A 111 13.97 6.84 0.00
N LEU A 112 12.64 7.00 -0.02
CA LEU A 112 11.94 7.77 -1.06
C LEU A 112 10.68 8.44 -0.52
N ASP A 113 10.58 9.75 -0.74
CA ASP A 113 9.41 10.56 -0.40
C ASP A 113 8.64 10.94 -1.66
N PHE A 114 7.42 10.41 -1.80
CA PHE A 114 6.59 10.62 -2.99
C PHE A 114 6.06 12.04 -3.16
N ARG A 115 6.30 12.93 -2.18
CA ARG A 115 6.07 14.38 -2.34
C ARG A 115 7.12 15.05 -3.23
N GLN A 116 8.28 14.42 -3.41
CA GLN A 116 9.37 14.85 -4.29
C GLN A 116 9.29 14.02 -5.58
N ILE A 117 8.38 14.39 -6.48
CA ILE A 117 8.01 13.54 -7.64
C ILE A 117 9.19 13.31 -8.58
N GLU A 118 10.08 14.29 -8.71
CA GLU A 118 11.33 14.21 -9.45
C GLU A 118 12.22 13.08 -8.94
N ARG A 119 12.28 12.87 -7.62
CA ARG A 119 13.03 11.75 -7.03
C ARG A 119 12.38 10.41 -7.32
N VAL A 120 11.04 10.36 -7.40
CA VAL A 120 10.33 9.13 -7.80
C VAL A 120 10.65 8.77 -9.24
N GLU A 121 10.72 9.77 -10.11
CA GLU A 121 11.12 9.58 -11.51
C GLU A 121 12.55 9.07 -11.64
N MET A 122 13.49 9.73 -10.97
CA MET A 122 14.89 9.31 -10.98
C MET A 122 15.06 7.92 -10.39
N PHE A 123 14.31 7.58 -9.35
CA PHE A 123 14.29 6.23 -8.78
C PHE A 123 13.83 5.19 -9.81
N ALA A 124 12.79 5.47 -10.60
CA ALA A 124 12.35 4.55 -11.65
C ALA A 124 13.44 4.30 -12.72
N HIS A 125 14.16 5.35 -13.13
CA HIS A 125 15.29 5.22 -14.07
C HIS A 125 16.48 4.47 -13.46
N TYR A 126 16.75 4.67 -12.16
CA TYR A 126 17.75 3.91 -11.43
C TYR A 126 17.40 2.41 -11.39
N LEU A 127 16.15 2.06 -11.06
CA LEU A 127 15.71 0.66 -11.05
C LEU A 127 15.87 -0.02 -12.42
N ASP A 128 15.58 0.68 -13.51
CA ASP A 128 15.72 0.16 -14.87
C ASP A 128 17.16 -0.24 -15.20
N LYS A 129 18.15 0.45 -14.61
CA LYS A 129 19.59 0.18 -14.81
C LYS A 129 20.13 -0.92 -13.87
N GLU A 130 19.62 -0.97 -12.64
CA GLU A 130 20.21 -1.80 -11.58
C GLU A 130 19.64 -3.21 -11.54
N PHE A 131 18.38 -3.36 -11.93
CA PHE A 131 17.69 -4.64 -11.91
C PHE A 131 17.33 -5.07 -13.33
N PRO A 132 17.45 -6.37 -13.65
CA PRO A 132 17.26 -6.84 -15.03
C PRO A 132 15.81 -6.71 -15.51
N TYR A 133 14.84 -6.89 -14.61
CA TYR A 133 13.41 -6.84 -14.88
C TYR A 133 12.62 -6.65 -13.58
N ILE A 134 11.31 -6.41 -13.70
CA ILE A 134 10.37 -6.42 -12.59
C ILE A 134 9.08 -7.14 -12.97
N ASP A 135 8.57 -7.99 -12.07
CA ASP A 135 7.39 -8.80 -12.33
C ASP A 135 6.15 -8.24 -11.68
N ILE A 136 6.34 -7.68 -10.49
CA ILE A 136 5.26 -7.31 -9.58
C ILE A 136 5.48 -5.87 -9.13
N ILE A 137 4.47 -5.02 -9.29
CA ILE A 137 4.44 -3.67 -8.71
C ILE A 137 3.24 -3.59 -7.76
N ILE A 138 3.50 -3.41 -6.46
CA ILE A 138 2.48 -3.14 -5.45
C ILE A 138 2.53 -1.65 -5.10
N ASN A 139 1.57 -0.90 -5.63
CA ASN A 139 1.33 0.48 -5.24
C ASN A 139 0.53 0.52 -3.94
N ASN A 140 1.22 0.33 -2.81
CA ASN A 140 0.66 0.33 -1.46
C ASN A 140 0.83 1.67 -0.73
N ALA A 141 1.89 2.43 -1.02
CA ALA A 141 2.13 3.72 -0.38
C ALA A 141 0.90 4.63 -0.54
N ALA A 142 0.37 5.10 0.59
CA ALA A 142 -0.78 5.98 0.61
C ALA A 142 -0.74 6.92 1.81
N GLN A 143 -1.23 8.14 1.60
CA GLN A 143 -1.64 9.06 2.64
C GLN A 143 -3.16 9.16 2.62
N THR A 144 -3.77 9.07 3.79
CA THR A 144 -5.22 9.23 3.97
C THR A 144 -5.49 10.40 4.90
N VAL A 145 -4.79 10.40 6.03
CA VAL A 145 -4.73 11.50 6.98
C VAL A 145 -3.29 11.96 7.09
N ARG A 146 -3.07 13.27 7.05
CA ARG A 146 -1.74 13.84 7.31
C ARG A 146 -1.36 13.67 8.78
N MET A 147 -0.17 13.13 8.99
CA MET A 147 0.45 12.98 10.31
C MET A 147 0.75 14.35 10.92
N SER A 148 0.71 14.47 12.25
CA SER A 148 1.04 15.72 12.92
C SER A 148 2.54 16.07 12.75
N PRO A 149 2.93 17.35 12.81
CA PRO A 149 4.34 17.75 12.77
C PRO A 149 5.19 17.08 13.86
N GLU A 150 4.64 16.91 15.06
CA GLU A 150 5.31 16.30 16.20
C GLU A 150 5.56 14.80 15.97
N GLU A 151 4.54 14.07 15.52
CA GLU A 151 4.66 12.66 15.16
C GLU A 151 5.69 12.47 14.03
N TYR A 152 5.68 13.34 13.03
CA TYR A 152 6.63 13.29 11.92
C TYR A 152 8.06 13.60 12.39
N THR A 153 8.23 14.59 13.26
CA THR A 153 9.54 14.96 13.83
C THR A 153 10.12 13.83 14.67
N ALA A 154 9.28 13.15 15.47
CA ALA A 154 9.70 11.99 16.25
C ALA A 154 10.22 10.85 15.35
N LEU A 155 9.53 10.57 14.24
CA LEU A 155 10.00 9.59 13.25
C LEU A 155 11.33 10.01 12.61
N GLN A 156 11.49 11.29 12.29
CA GLN A 156 12.73 11.80 11.68
C GLN A 156 13.93 11.71 12.65
N ILE A 157 13.73 12.03 13.93
CA ILE A 157 14.78 11.91 14.96
C ILE A 157 15.21 10.44 15.10
N ASN A 158 14.25 9.53 15.24
CA ASN A 158 14.53 8.09 15.34
C ASN A 158 15.27 7.56 14.10
N GLU A 159 14.88 8.01 12.90
CA GLU A 159 15.54 7.62 11.65
C GLU A 159 17.01 8.02 11.62
N VAL A 160 17.32 9.26 12.04
CA VAL A 160 18.70 9.77 12.12
C VAL A 160 19.51 9.00 13.18
N GLU A 161 18.88 8.60 14.28
CA GLU A 161 19.53 7.80 15.32
C GLU A 161 19.87 6.39 14.80
N LEU A 162 18.89 5.70 14.18
CA LEU A 162 19.10 4.38 13.59
C LEU A 162 20.16 4.40 12.49
N GLN A 163 20.19 5.46 11.67
CA GLN A 163 21.23 5.65 10.66
C GLN A 163 22.64 5.65 11.27
N LYS A 164 22.83 6.32 12.41
CA LYS A 164 24.13 6.35 13.12
C LYS A 164 24.49 5.00 13.74
N GLN A 165 23.51 4.22 14.17
CA GLN A 165 23.73 2.90 14.77
C GLN A 165 24.06 1.82 13.73
N MET A 166 23.56 1.97 12.50
CA MET A 166 23.58 0.94 11.46
C MET A 166 24.67 1.13 10.38
N ILE A 167 25.73 1.90 10.66
CA ILE A 167 26.82 2.23 9.72
C ILE A 167 27.50 0.99 9.09
N GLY A 168 27.37 -0.21 9.68
CA GLY A 168 27.89 -1.48 9.14
C GLY A 168 26.92 -2.34 8.31
N ASN A 169 25.61 -2.02 8.25
CA ASN A 169 24.58 -2.79 7.51
C ASN A 169 24.19 -2.16 6.16
N GLN A 170 25.10 -1.37 5.58
CA GLN A 170 24.87 -0.61 4.34
C GLN A 170 24.54 -1.48 3.11
N GLN A 171 24.83 -2.78 3.13
CA GLN A 171 24.53 -3.66 1.98
C GLN A 171 23.03 -3.95 1.78
N LEU A 172 22.20 -3.83 2.83
CA LEU A 172 20.76 -4.17 2.80
C LEU A 172 19.85 -2.96 2.54
N ILE A 173 20.31 -1.77 2.92
CA ILE A 173 19.76 -0.52 2.42
C ILE A 173 20.57 -0.23 1.18
N ALA A 174 20.08 -0.64 0.00
CA ALA A 174 20.76 -0.40 -1.25
C ALA A 174 20.98 1.12 -1.38
N ASP A 175 22.22 1.48 -1.07
CA ASP A 175 22.77 2.80 -0.77
C ASP A 175 21.85 3.99 -1.10
N SER A 176 21.29 4.63 -0.07
CA SER A 176 20.80 6.02 -0.21
C SER A 176 21.90 6.94 -0.76
N THR A 177 23.16 6.55 -0.54
CA THR A 177 24.39 7.09 -1.13
C THR A 177 24.48 6.90 -2.64
N THR A 178 23.97 5.81 -3.21
CA THR A 178 24.03 5.44 -4.64
C THR A 178 22.90 6.11 -5.39
N ILE A 179 21.70 6.23 -4.79
CA ILE A 179 20.68 7.15 -5.33
C ILE A 179 21.22 8.59 -5.27
N SER A 180 21.87 9.00 -4.18
CA SER A 180 22.50 10.34 -4.07
C SER A 180 23.68 10.55 -5.02
N HIS A 181 24.41 9.50 -5.38
CA HIS A 181 25.50 9.55 -6.34
C HIS A 181 24.95 9.56 -7.77
N PHE A 182 23.91 8.77 -8.05
CA PHE A 182 23.13 8.82 -9.29
C PHE A 182 22.49 10.20 -9.51
N LEU A 183 21.96 10.80 -8.43
CA LEU A 183 21.47 12.19 -8.38
C LEU A 183 22.56 13.23 -8.70
N LYS A 184 23.84 12.90 -8.46
CA LYS A 184 25.00 13.76 -8.78
C LYS A 184 25.67 13.42 -10.12
N SER A 185 25.47 12.21 -10.64
CA SER A 185 26.12 11.69 -11.85
C SER A 185 25.20 11.63 -13.06
N ALA A 186 23.90 11.86 -12.90
CA ALA A 186 23.04 12.19 -14.03
C ALA A 186 23.59 13.47 -14.67
N ASP A 187 23.83 13.42 -15.98
CA ASP A 187 24.47 14.50 -16.74
C ASP A 187 23.77 15.83 -16.43
N GLU A 188 24.52 16.92 -16.19
CA GLU A 188 23.95 18.26 -15.96
C GLU A 188 23.02 18.69 -17.12
N ASN A 189 23.14 18.07 -18.28
CA ASN A 189 22.27 18.25 -19.44
C ASN A 189 20.93 17.48 -19.38
N GLU A 190 20.83 16.33 -18.69
CA GLU A 190 19.54 15.63 -18.47
C GLU A 190 18.77 16.21 -17.27
N ILE A 191 19.48 16.78 -16.29
CA ILE A 191 18.88 17.42 -15.10
C ILE A 191 18.25 18.78 -15.43
N ASN A 192 18.74 19.48 -16.45
CA ASN A 192 18.27 20.84 -16.80
C ASN A 192 16.85 20.90 -17.40
N ASP A 193 16.27 19.79 -17.84
CA ASP A 193 14.87 19.73 -18.31
C ASP A 193 13.86 19.54 -17.14
N PHE A 194 14.33 19.28 -15.92
CA PHE A 194 13.48 19.22 -14.74
C PHE A 194 13.15 20.64 -14.25
N GLN A 195 12.19 21.30 -14.90
CA GLN A 195 11.55 22.47 -14.32
C GLN A 195 10.94 22.08 -12.97
N HIS A 196 11.57 22.52 -11.88
CA HIS A 196 11.11 22.31 -10.52
C HIS A 196 9.64 22.75 -10.42
N LEU A 197 8.71 21.79 -10.29
CA LEU A 197 7.36 22.08 -9.79
C LEU A 197 7.51 22.47 -8.32
N GLN A 198 7.83 23.72 -8.07
CA GLN A 198 7.86 24.32 -6.74
C GLN A 198 6.40 24.60 -6.32
N LEU A 199 5.64 23.52 -6.09
CA LEU A 199 4.23 23.57 -5.67
C LEU A 199 4.04 24.19 -4.28
N MET A 200 5.13 24.47 -3.56
CA MET A 200 5.10 24.95 -2.19
C MET A 200 5.98 26.18 -2.02
N ASN A 201 5.56 27.32 -2.57
CA ASN A 201 5.95 28.58 -1.97
C ASN A 201 5.24 28.73 -0.61
N GLN A 202 6.04 29.09 0.38
CA GLN A 202 5.61 29.51 1.71
C GLN A 202 4.57 30.63 1.57
N GLU A 203 3.31 30.34 1.89
CA GLU A 203 2.23 31.27 2.29
C GLU A 203 0.87 30.75 1.80
N MET A 204 0.25 29.88 2.59
CA MET A 204 -1.17 30.00 2.89
C MET A 204 -1.45 29.19 4.15
N GLY A 205 -1.34 29.90 5.28
CA GLY A 205 -1.63 29.39 6.60
C GLY A 205 -3.10 28.98 6.71
N MET A 206 -3.34 27.68 6.63
CA MET A 206 -4.14 26.99 7.62
C MET A 206 -3.33 25.77 8.06
N LEU A 207 -2.83 25.82 9.30
CA LEU A 207 -2.34 24.62 9.98
C LEU A 207 -3.47 23.60 9.92
N ALA A 208 -3.25 22.50 9.19
CA ALA A 208 -4.12 21.34 9.32
C ALA A 208 -4.00 20.88 10.77
N HIS A 209 -4.99 21.23 11.60
CA HIS A 209 -4.99 20.90 13.02
C HIS A 209 -5.32 19.41 13.18
N HIS A 210 -4.33 18.54 12.92
CA HIS A 210 -4.38 17.17 13.44
C HIS A 210 -4.28 17.25 14.96
N THR A 211 -5.40 17.01 15.64
CA THR A 211 -5.51 16.99 17.09
C THR A 211 -6.16 15.69 17.53
N PRO A 212 -6.06 15.30 18.80
CA PRO A 212 -6.80 14.15 19.34
C PRO A 212 -8.33 14.21 19.07
N LEU A 213 -8.85 15.43 18.86
CA LEU A 213 -10.26 15.71 18.60
C LEU A 213 -10.62 15.75 17.12
N HIS A 214 -9.70 16.15 16.23
CA HIS A 214 -10.00 16.40 14.82
C HIS A 214 -8.87 15.95 13.90
N ASN A 215 -9.24 15.28 12.81
CA ASN A 215 -8.36 15.00 11.69
C ASN A 215 -9.16 15.00 10.37
N SER A 216 -8.45 14.88 9.25
CA SER A 216 -9.06 14.97 7.92
C SER A 216 -9.96 13.78 7.55
N TRP A 217 -9.93 12.68 8.32
CA TRP A 217 -10.82 11.52 8.13
C TRP A 217 -12.29 11.87 8.32
N THR A 218 -12.59 12.72 9.31
CA THR A 218 -13.94 13.20 9.60
C THR A 218 -14.21 14.63 9.12
N ALA A 219 -13.27 15.22 8.38
CA ALA A 219 -13.35 16.59 7.90
C ALA A 219 -14.22 16.72 6.65
N GLN A 220 -14.99 17.80 6.57
CA GLN A 220 -15.68 18.25 5.36
C GLN A 220 -14.68 18.92 4.40
N SER A 221 -15.11 19.15 3.15
CA SER A 221 -14.25 19.71 2.08
C SER A 221 -13.53 21.01 2.46
N HIS A 222 -14.24 21.97 3.07
CA HIS A 222 -13.69 23.27 3.48
C HIS A 222 -12.70 23.20 4.65
N GLN A 223 -12.63 22.06 5.34
CA GLN A 223 -11.77 21.84 6.51
C GLN A 223 -10.46 21.12 6.14
N ILE A 224 -10.32 20.66 4.90
CA ILE A 224 -9.12 19.96 4.43
C ILE A 224 -8.12 20.99 3.92
N SER A 225 -6.90 20.96 4.45
CA SER A 225 -5.82 21.81 3.96
C SER A 225 -5.47 21.48 2.52
N ILE A 226 -5.25 22.52 1.69
CA ILE A 226 -4.80 22.35 0.31
C ILE A 226 -3.49 21.58 0.25
N VAL A 227 -2.59 21.79 1.22
CA VAL A 227 -1.33 21.05 1.30
C VAL A 227 -1.57 19.56 1.46
N GLU A 228 -2.44 19.17 2.40
CA GLU A 228 -2.77 17.75 2.60
C GLU A 228 -3.46 17.16 1.37
N MET A 229 -4.36 17.90 0.75
CA MET A 229 -5.04 17.48 -0.47
C MET A 229 -4.04 17.21 -1.60
N LEU A 230 -3.09 18.11 -1.83
CA LEU A 230 -2.04 17.96 -2.84
C LEU A 230 -1.08 16.81 -2.51
N GLU A 231 -0.64 16.68 -1.25
CA GLU A 231 0.18 15.54 -0.81
C GLU A 231 -0.52 14.21 -1.09
N VAL A 232 -1.83 14.12 -0.80
CA VAL A 232 -2.63 12.92 -1.08
C VAL A 232 -2.68 12.61 -2.58
N GLN A 233 -2.82 13.60 -3.46
CA GLN A 233 -2.79 13.36 -4.91
C GLN A 233 -1.40 12.91 -5.38
N LEU A 234 -0.33 13.56 -4.91
CA LEU A 234 1.05 13.19 -5.27
C LEU A 234 1.38 11.76 -4.85
N ILE A 235 1.08 11.41 -3.60
CA ILE A 235 1.41 10.11 -3.02
C ILE A 235 0.53 8.99 -3.60
N ASN A 236 -0.79 9.21 -3.68
CA ASN A 236 -1.73 8.12 -3.98
C ASN A 236 -2.03 7.97 -5.47
N VAL A 237 -1.72 8.97 -6.30
CA VAL A 237 -2.05 8.98 -7.73
C VAL A 237 -0.82 9.21 -8.59
N THR A 238 -0.13 10.34 -8.39
CA THR A 238 0.97 10.75 -9.28
C THR A 238 2.15 9.78 -9.21
N ALA A 239 2.58 9.40 -8.02
CA ALA A 239 3.68 8.45 -7.87
C ALA A 239 3.34 7.05 -8.42
N PRO A 240 2.18 6.43 -8.14
CA PRO A 240 1.75 5.20 -8.81
C PRO A 240 1.70 5.30 -10.33
N PHE A 241 1.15 6.40 -10.88
CA PHE A 241 1.12 6.63 -12.32
C PHE A 241 2.53 6.65 -12.91
N LEU A 242 3.45 7.37 -12.26
CA LEU A 242 4.83 7.48 -12.68
C LEU A 242 5.52 6.12 -12.67
N LEU A 243 5.43 5.39 -11.56
CA LEU A 243 6.06 4.07 -11.42
C LEU A 243 5.51 3.09 -12.47
N ASN A 244 4.19 3.04 -12.66
CA ASN A 244 3.55 2.12 -13.60
C ASN A 244 3.96 2.41 -15.05
N THR A 245 4.16 3.67 -15.42
CA THR A 245 4.53 4.08 -16.78
C THR A 245 6.02 3.94 -17.04
N LYS A 246 6.87 4.41 -16.13
CA LYS A 246 8.33 4.39 -16.30
C LYS A 246 8.93 2.99 -16.15
N LEU A 247 8.34 2.12 -15.33
CA LEU A 247 8.82 0.75 -15.15
C LEU A 247 8.22 -0.24 -16.16
N LYS A 248 7.39 0.22 -17.10
CA LYS A 248 6.75 -0.66 -18.09
C LYS A 248 7.78 -1.45 -18.91
N GLU A 249 8.81 -0.80 -19.43
CA GLU A 249 9.85 -1.46 -20.24
C GLU A 249 10.61 -2.52 -19.44
N MET A 250 10.90 -2.23 -18.16
CA MET A 250 11.49 -3.19 -17.24
C MET A 250 10.57 -4.40 -16.99
N MET A 251 9.24 -4.22 -16.98
CA MET A 251 8.28 -5.33 -16.92
C MET A 251 8.22 -6.15 -18.21
N LEU A 252 8.57 -5.58 -19.36
CA LEU A 252 8.64 -6.30 -20.63
C LEU A 252 9.88 -7.21 -20.73
N ARG A 253 10.94 -6.90 -19.97
CA ARG A 253 12.16 -7.72 -19.90
C ARG A 253 12.03 -8.96 -19.00
N SER A 254 10.94 -9.09 -18.26
CA SER A 254 10.70 -10.22 -17.37
C SER A 254 10.68 -11.56 -18.15
N PRO A 255 11.32 -12.61 -17.61
CA PRO A 255 11.21 -13.96 -18.16
C PRO A 255 9.86 -14.62 -17.87
N HIS A 256 9.08 -14.06 -16.94
CA HIS A 256 7.78 -14.60 -16.53
C HIS A 256 6.69 -14.23 -17.54
N GLN A 257 5.79 -15.18 -17.81
CA GLN A 257 4.73 -14.97 -18.80
C GLN A 257 3.75 -13.88 -18.38
N ASN A 258 3.36 -13.86 -17.10
CA ASN A 258 2.38 -12.94 -16.53
C ASN A 258 3.06 -12.01 -15.53
N ARG A 259 2.84 -10.70 -15.69
CA ARG A 259 3.34 -9.66 -14.77
C ARG A 259 2.18 -8.86 -14.20
N PHE A 260 2.35 -8.31 -13.01
CA PHE A 260 1.23 -7.79 -12.22
C PHE A 260 1.51 -6.40 -11.68
N ILE A 261 0.50 -5.53 -11.78
CA ILE A 261 0.45 -4.26 -11.07
C ILE A 261 -0.77 -4.28 -10.15
N VAL A 262 -0.55 -4.21 -8.85
CA VAL A 262 -1.61 -4.16 -7.84
C VAL A 262 -1.64 -2.77 -7.23
N ASN A 263 -2.74 -2.07 -7.47
CA ASN A 263 -3.04 -0.79 -6.86
C ASN A 263 -3.85 -1.02 -5.59
N VAL A 264 -3.28 -0.74 -4.42
CA VAL A 264 -3.99 -0.89 -3.14
C VAL A 264 -4.99 0.26 -3.01
N SER A 265 -6.24 -0.04 -3.31
CA SER A 265 -7.36 0.88 -3.24
C SER A 265 -8.20 0.59 -1.99
N ALA A 266 -9.42 1.11 -1.93
CA ALA A 266 -10.34 0.89 -0.82
C ALA A 266 -11.77 1.30 -1.23
N ALA A 267 -12.74 1.07 -0.33
CA ALA A 267 -14.14 1.46 -0.52
C ALA A 267 -14.31 2.97 -0.81
N GLU A 268 -13.39 3.81 -0.33
CA GLU A 268 -13.31 5.26 -0.57
C GLU A 268 -13.25 5.60 -2.06
N GLY A 269 -12.60 4.76 -2.88
CA GLY A 269 -12.49 4.96 -4.32
C GLY A 269 -13.75 4.56 -5.11
N LYS A 270 -14.77 4.02 -4.44
CA LYS A 270 -15.93 3.47 -5.12
C LYS A 270 -16.99 4.49 -5.44
N PHE A 271 -17.54 4.46 -6.65
CA PHE A 271 -18.64 5.35 -7.04
C PHE A 271 -20.00 4.77 -6.63
N ASN A 272 -20.21 3.47 -6.86
CA ASN A 272 -21.50 2.82 -6.64
C ASN A 272 -21.63 2.24 -5.23
N MET A 273 -21.76 3.12 -4.23
CA MET A 273 -22.02 2.72 -2.84
C MET A 273 -23.42 3.14 -2.39
N LYS A 274 -24.16 2.23 -1.73
CA LYS A 274 -25.49 2.53 -1.15
C LYS A 274 -25.48 3.73 -0.20
N ARG A 275 -24.37 3.94 0.50
CA ARG A 275 -24.12 5.08 1.39
C ARG A 275 -22.66 5.48 1.24
N LYS A 276 -22.41 6.71 0.78
CA LYS A 276 -21.08 7.32 0.73
C LYS A 276 -21.09 8.55 1.64
N GLY A 277 -20.10 8.64 2.54
CA GLY A 277 -19.97 9.77 3.44
C GLY A 277 -19.50 11.03 2.72
N GLY A 278 -19.81 12.21 3.26
CA GLY A 278 -19.38 13.51 2.74
C GLY A 278 -18.07 14.03 3.32
N TYR A 279 -17.21 13.14 3.83
CA TYR A 279 -15.97 13.46 4.54
C TYR A 279 -14.73 12.97 3.76
N HIS A 280 -13.53 13.42 4.14
CA HIS A 280 -12.23 12.99 3.58
C HIS A 280 -12.20 12.93 2.05
N ILE A 281 -12.82 13.93 1.41
CA ILE A 281 -13.06 13.94 -0.04
C ILE A 281 -11.76 13.84 -0.86
N HIS A 282 -10.65 14.38 -0.36
CA HIS A 282 -9.33 14.29 -0.99
C HIS A 282 -8.85 12.83 -1.14
N THR A 283 -9.08 11.99 -0.12
CA THR A 283 -8.78 10.55 -0.18
C THR A 283 -9.75 9.82 -1.11
N ASN A 284 -11.05 10.12 -1.04
CA ASN A 284 -12.06 9.52 -1.93
C ASN A 284 -11.71 9.79 -3.40
N MET A 285 -11.37 11.04 -3.74
CA MET A 285 -10.93 11.44 -5.08
C MET A 285 -9.68 10.69 -5.50
N ALA A 286 -8.65 10.64 -4.66
CA ALA A 286 -7.40 9.95 -4.99
C ALA A 286 -7.61 8.44 -5.25
N LYS A 287 -8.40 7.75 -4.41
CA LYS A 287 -8.70 6.33 -4.61
C LYS A 287 -9.57 6.08 -5.85
N ALA A 288 -10.49 6.99 -6.17
CA ALA A 288 -11.26 6.93 -7.40
C ALA A 288 -10.38 7.14 -8.64
N SER A 289 -9.42 8.08 -8.59
CA SER A 289 -8.43 8.27 -9.66
C SER A 289 -7.54 7.05 -9.86
N LEU A 290 -7.12 6.39 -8.77
CA LEU A 290 -6.34 5.14 -8.83
C LEU A 290 -7.15 3.97 -9.42
N ASN A 291 -8.44 3.90 -9.11
CA ASN A 291 -9.37 2.95 -9.72
C ASN A 291 -9.52 3.21 -11.23
N MET A 292 -9.70 4.48 -11.63
CA MET A 292 -9.78 4.85 -13.05
C MET A 292 -8.48 4.52 -13.79
N MET A 293 -7.33 4.80 -13.19
CA MET A 293 -6.02 4.42 -13.73
C MET A 293 -5.92 2.91 -13.99
N THR A 294 -6.37 2.09 -13.03
CA THR A 294 -6.44 0.63 -13.19
C THR A 294 -7.33 0.25 -14.38
N LEU A 295 -8.56 0.80 -14.43
CA LEU A 295 -9.53 0.48 -15.47
C LEU A 295 -9.04 0.84 -16.88
N THR A 296 -8.36 1.97 -17.05
CA THR A 296 -7.94 2.45 -18.36
C THR A 296 -6.60 1.85 -18.80
N MET A 297 -5.58 1.88 -17.94
CA MET A 297 -4.25 1.35 -18.28
C MET A 297 -4.28 -0.16 -18.55
N SER A 298 -5.16 -0.90 -17.87
CA SER A 298 -5.28 -2.35 -18.07
C SER A 298 -5.54 -2.75 -19.53
N LYS A 299 -6.26 -1.94 -20.31
CA LYS A 299 -6.60 -2.22 -21.72
C LYS A 299 -5.37 -2.20 -22.61
N GLU A 300 -4.43 -1.31 -22.32
CA GLU A 300 -3.15 -1.23 -23.00
C GLU A 300 -2.22 -2.34 -22.52
N TYR A 301 -2.07 -2.49 -21.20
CA TYR A 301 -1.07 -3.36 -20.58
C TYR A 301 -1.37 -4.86 -20.78
N LYS A 302 -2.65 -5.24 -20.86
CA LYS A 302 -3.04 -6.64 -21.11
C LYS A 302 -2.48 -7.18 -22.44
N LYS A 303 -2.26 -6.32 -23.44
CA LYS A 303 -1.67 -6.71 -24.74
C LYS A 303 -0.25 -7.27 -24.58
N HIS A 304 0.44 -6.88 -23.50
CA HIS A 304 1.79 -7.31 -23.17
C HIS A 304 1.85 -8.33 -22.04
N ARG A 305 0.69 -8.91 -21.65
CA ARG A 305 0.52 -9.78 -20.48
C ARG A 305 0.94 -9.14 -19.15
N ILE A 306 0.68 -7.84 -19.02
CA ILE A 306 0.75 -7.12 -17.75
C ILE A 306 -0.68 -6.87 -17.26
N PHE A 307 -1.01 -7.40 -16.08
CA PHE A 307 -2.36 -7.40 -15.52
C PHE A 307 -2.44 -6.41 -14.36
N ILE A 308 -3.36 -5.46 -14.45
CA ILE A 308 -3.49 -4.35 -13.50
C ILE A 308 -4.79 -4.52 -12.72
N THR A 309 -4.74 -4.57 -11.39
CA THR A 309 -5.92 -4.72 -10.53
C THR A 309 -5.94 -3.67 -9.42
N SER A 310 -7.13 -3.18 -9.07
CA SER A 310 -7.35 -2.43 -7.83
C SER A 310 -7.82 -3.40 -6.75
N VAL A 311 -7.22 -3.37 -5.56
CA VAL A 311 -7.57 -4.27 -4.46
C VAL A 311 -7.99 -3.48 -3.22
N ASP A 312 -9.16 -3.76 -2.69
CA ASP A 312 -9.59 -3.36 -1.35
C ASP A 312 -9.09 -4.39 -0.32
N PRO A 313 -8.15 -4.04 0.56
CA PRO A 313 -7.59 -4.95 1.56
C PRO A 313 -8.55 -5.23 2.72
N GLY A 314 -9.71 -4.57 2.77
CA GLY A 314 -10.63 -4.64 3.89
C GLY A 314 -10.25 -3.72 5.05
N TRP A 315 -11.08 -3.74 6.09
CA TRP A 315 -10.95 -2.82 7.21
C TRP A 315 -9.98 -3.37 8.27
N VAL A 316 -8.72 -2.93 8.17
CA VAL A 316 -7.59 -3.44 8.99
C VAL A 316 -6.93 -2.36 9.85
N SER A 317 -7.39 -1.11 9.76
CA SER A 317 -6.86 -0.01 10.57
C SER A 317 -7.93 1.02 10.91
N ASN A 318 -7.73 1.72 12.02
CA ASN A 318 -8.60 2.79 12.48
C ASN A 318 -7.99 4.16 12.16
N GLN A 319 -8.75 5.02 11.48
CA GLN A 319 -8.34 6.37 11.07
C GLN A 319 -9.12 7.47 11.80
N PHE A 320 -10.08 7.10 12.65
CA PHE A 320 -10.85 8.07 13.43
C PHE A 320 -9.95 8.83 14.42
N PRO A 321 -10.30 10.07 14.80
CA PRO A 321 -9.56 10.80 15.83
C PRO A 321 -9.49 10.03 17.16
N GLU A 322 -8.42 10.26 17.94
CA GLU A 322 -8.11 9.50 19.15
C GLU A 322 -9.28 9.41 20.15
N HIS A 323 -10.00 10.51 20.38
CA HIS A 323 -11.16 10.52 21.29
C HIS A 323 -12.31 9.58 20.85
N VAL A 324 -12.46 9.33 19.55
CA VAL A 324 -13.45 8.36 19.03
C VAL A 324 -12.95 6.93 19.28
N GLN A 325 -11.64 6.72 19.18
CA GLN A 325 -11.05 5.41 19.41
C GLN A 325 -11.14 5.01 20.89
N THR A 326 -10.97 5.96 21.81
CA THR A 326 -11.05 5.70 23.26
C THR A 326 -12.49 5.57 23.77
N SER A 327 -13.46 6.23 23.11
CA SER A 327 -14.87 6.19 23.52
C SER A 327 -15.64 4.97 23.01
N ARG A 328 -15.12 4.22 22.03
CA ARG A 328 -15.75 3.02 21.49
C ARG A 328 -14.71 1.95 21.21
N GLU A 329 -14.93 0.75 21.74
CA GLU A 329 -14.09 -0.40 21.40
C GLU A 329 -14.34 -0.81 19.94
N ILE A 330 -13.50 -0.31 19.03
CA ILE A 330 -13.57 -0.63 17.61
C ILE A 330 -12.79 -1.92 17.36
N ILE A 331 -13.53 -3.02 17.35
CA ILE A 331 -13.01 -4.31 16.92
C ILE A 331 -12.85 -4.29 15.39
N LEU A 332 -11.64 -4.50 14.89
CA LEU A 332 -11.41 -4.62 13.44
C LEU A 332 -11.76 -6.04 12.96
N PRO A 333 -12.40 -6.21 11.79
CA PRO A 333 -12.78 -7.52 11.28
C PRO A 333 -11.61 -8.36 10.75
N LEU A 334 -10.49 -7.71 10.42
CA LEU A 334 -9.34 -8.27 9.72
C LEU A 334 -8.06 -7.60 10.23
N ASP A 335 -6.92 -8.23 10.02
CA ASP A 335 -5.60 -7.68 10.35
C ASP A 335 -4.70 -7.43 9.11
N PHE A 336 -3.45 -7.02 9.33
CA PHE A 336 -2.53 -6.71 8.23
C PHE A 336 -2.07 -7.93 7.42
N ASN A 337 -2.06 -9.14 7.99
CA ASN A 337 -1.79 -10.36 7.22
C ASN A 337 -2.96 -10.64 6.28
N ASP A 338 -4.20 -10.42 6.72
CA ASP A 338 -5.39 -10.56 5.87
C ASP A 338 -5.41 -9.56 4.71
N ALA A 339 -4.93 -8.33 4.95
CA ALA A 339 -4.75 -7.33 3.91
C ALA A 339 -3.68 -7.74 2.90
N ALA A 340 -2.50 -8.18 3.37
CA ALA A 340 -1.44 -8.70 2.53
C ALA A 340 -1.91 -9.91 1.71
N ALA A 341 -2.73 -10.77 2.31
CA ALA A 341 -3.33 -11.92 1.66
C ALA A 341 -4.13 -11.53 0.41
N ARG A 342 -5.00 -10.54 0.55
CA ARG A 342 -5.84 -9.99 -0.53
C ARG A 342 -5.03 -9.28 -1.60
N ILE A 343 -3.99 -8.54 -1.21
CA ILE A 343 -3.14 -7.78 -2.15
C ILE A 343 -2.35 -8.72 -3.06
N CYS A 344 -1.81 -9.82 -2.54
CA CYS A 344 -1.06 -10.76 -3.38
C CYS A 344 -1.96 -11.74 -4.15
N ASP A 345 -3.23 -11.92 -3.76
CA ASP A 345 -4.16 -12.86 -4.39
C ASP A 345 -4.22 -12.79 -5.94
N PRO A 346 -4.37 -11.61 -6.58
CA PRO A 346 -4.39 -11.52 -8.04
C PRO A 346 -3.08 -11.97 -8.72
N ILE A 347 -1.96 -11.92 -8.01
CA ILE A 347 -0.66 -12.38 -8.52
C ILE A 347 -0.65 -13.91 -8.54
N TYR A 348 -1.10 -14.54 -7.46
CA TYR A 348 -1.07 -15.98 -7.32
C TYR A 348 -2.09 -16.69 -8.19
N GLU A 349 -3.33 -16.20 -8.19
CA GLU A 349 -4.37 -16.73 -9.06
C GLU A 349 -4.05 -16.43 -10.53
N GLY A 350 -3.24 -15.39 -10.78
CA GLY A 350 -2.86 -14.95 -12.10
C GLY A 350 -1.62 -15.62 -12.68
N SER A 351 -0.68 -16.13 -11.87
CA SER A 351 0.65 -16.52 -12.35
C SER A 351 0.56 -17.61 -13.42
N GLU A 352 -0.26 -18.64 -13.16
CA GLU A 352 -0.49 -19.79 -14.07
C GLU A 352 -1.78 -19.67 -14.89
N ALA A 353 -2.57 -18.61 -14.70
CA ALA A 353 -3.82 -18.46 -15.42
C ALA A 353 -3.59 -18.06 -16.89
N GLU A 354 -4.33 -18.71 -17.79
CA GLU A 354 -4.35 -18.33 -19.22
C GLU A 354 -4.88 -16.90 -19.39
N ARG A 355 -5.92 -16.56 -18.61
CA ARG A 355 -6.64 -15.28 -18.63
C ARG A 355 -6.74 -14.67 -17.22
N PRO A 356 -5.65 -14.12 -16.66
CA PRO A 356 -5.68 -13.43 -15.37
C PRO A 356 -6.63 -12.23 -15.37
N LEU A 357 -7.16 -11.91 -14.18
CA LEU A 357 -8.00 -10.74 -13.96
C LEU A 357 -7.19 -9.45 -14.17
N THR A 358 -7.79 -8.47 -14.84
CA THR A 358 -7.18 -7.15 -15.08
C THR A 358 -8.25 -6.13 -15.41
N GLY A 359 -8.02 -4.87 -15.03
CA GLY A 359 -9.01 -3.80 -15.19
C GLY A 359 -10.24 -4.00 -14.32
N VAL A 360 -10.04 -4.55 -13.12
CA VAL A 360 -11.11 -4.88 -12.17
C VAL A 360 -10.80 -4.34 -10.77
N PHE A 361 -11.86 -4.17 -9.98
CA PHE A 361 -11.78 -3.89 -8.55
C PHE A 361 -12.08 -5.17 -7.76
N LEU A 362 -11.13 -5.60 -6.95
CA LEU A 362 -11.22 -6.80 -6.13
C LEU A 362 -11.50 -6.42 -4.68
N LYS A 363 -12.51 -7.09 -4.10
CA LYS A 363 -12.83 -6.98 -2.67
C LYS A 363 -13.22 -8.36 -2.18
N ASP A 364 -12.67 -8.75 -1.03
CA ASP A 364 -12.90 -10.08 -0.42
C ASP A 364 -12.60 -11.23 -1.41
N TYR A 365 -11.49 -11.11 -2.16
CA TYR A 365 -11.03 -12.07 -3.19
C TYR A 365 -11.97 -12.26 -4.39
N MET A 366 -12.90 -11.33 -4.61
CA MET A 366 -13.84 -11.37 -5.73
C MET A 366 -13.87 -10.04 -6.48
N GLN A 367 -14.16 -10.10 -7.78
CA GLN A 367 -14.50 -8.91 -8.55
C GLN A 367 -15.81 -8.31 -8.05
N VAL A 368 -15.81 -7.00 -7.82
CA VAL A 368 -17.01 -6.22 -7.46
C VAL A 368 -17.10 -4.97 -8.35
N ASP A 369 -18.27 -4.33 -8.33
CA ASP A 369 -18.47 -3.07 -9.04
C ASP A 369 -17.53 -1.97 -8.53
N TRP A 370 -17.22 -1.03 -9.43
CA TRP A 370 -16.38 0.13 -9.16
C TRP A 370 -16.93 1.05 -8.07
#